data_AF-A0A8H6S9V7-F1
#
_entry.id   AF-A0A8H6S9V7-F1
#
_cell.length_a   1.000
_cell.length_b   1.000
_cell.length_c   1.000
_cell.angle_alpha   90.00
_cell.angle_beta   90.00
_cell.angle_gamma   90.00
#
_symmetry.space_group_name_H-M   'P 1'
#
loop_
_entity.id
_entity.type
_entity.pdbx_description
1 polymer ?
#
loop_
_entity_poly.entity_id
_entity_poly.type
_entity_poly.pdbx_seq_one_letter_code
_entity_poly.pdbx_strand_id
1 'polypeptide(L)'
;MQNFASALRQPWRNIGRNAQTLRFNSTTSGSNPTWTEYFALRKRRRQFQTACTIPCAMFGFLGGSAYFGSLETDPTKPVMGVDPMIFYGGCVILCMGTGWLVGPTLGSSVWRVFNRTSVTHIDALDREFYKHIARNRVDATLQSATNPIPDYYGEKVGSLAQYRQWLRDQNKYRRKAAPLKEE
;
A
#
# COMPACT_ATOMS: atom_id res chain seq x y z
N MET A 1 37.46 33.32 -49.55
CA MET A 1 36.87 33.82 -48.28
C MET A 1 35.35 33.73 -48.43
N GLN A 2 34.80 32.54 -48.14
CA GLN A 2 33.96 32.25 -46.96
C GLN A 2 32.53 32.84 -47.06
N ASN A 3 31.63 32.02 -47.61
CA ASN A 3 30.18 32.16 -47.50
C ASN A 3 29.77 31.91 -46.03
N PHE A 4 29.21 32.90 -45.34
CA PHE A 4 28.65 32.73 -44.01
C PHE A 4 27.12 32.58 -44.05
N ALA A 5 26.73 31.36 -43.70
CA ALA A 5 25.46 30.84 -43.21
C ALA A 5 24.26 31.80 -43.02
N SER A 6 23.20 31.51 -43.76
CA SER A 6 21.81 31.70 -43.38
C SER A 6 21.29 30.51 -42.54
N ALA A 7 20.24 30.77 -41.75
CA ALA A 7 19.51 29.86 -40.84
C ALA A 7 20.25 29.53 -39.52
N LEU A 8 19.68 29.74 -38.33
CA LEU A 8 18.42 29.17 -37.85
C LEU A 8 17.88 30.01 -36.67
N ARG A 9 16.75 30.71 -36.85
CA ARG A 9 15.86 31.08 -35.73
C ARG A 9 15.00 29.86 -35.43
N GLN A 10 15.21 29.21 -34.29
CA GLN A 10 14.26 28.26 -33.72
C GLN A 10 13.50 28.96 -32.58
N PRO A 11 12.19 29.22 -32.70
CA PRO A 11 11.41 29.72 -31.58
C PRO A 11 11.19 28.59 -30.56
N TRP A 12 11.40 28.93 -29.30
CA TRP A 12 11.17 28.05 -28.15
C TRP A 12 9.74 27.51 -28.19
N ARG A 13 9.60 26.19 -28.32
CA ARG A 13 8.30 25.51 -28.32
C ARG A 13 7.69 25.57 -26.92
N ASN A 14 6.53 26.20 -26.88
CA ASN A 14 5.62 26.36 -25.75
C ASN A 14 5.31 25.00 -25.09
N ILE A 15 5.72 24.81 -23.84
CA ILE A 15 5.36 23.65 -23.02
C ILE A 15 3.96 23.90 -22.46
N GLY A 16 2.94 23.57 -23.26
CA GLY A 16 1.57 23.53 -22.80
C GLY A 16 1.41 22.46 -21.71
N ARG A 17 1.16 22.91 -20.47
CA ARG A 17 0.71 22.04 -19.37
C ARG A 17 -0.62 21.41 -19.78
N ASN A 18 -0.60 20.15 -20.19
CA ASN A 18 -1.82 19.36 -20.31
C ASN A 18 -2.37 19.14 -18.90
N ALA A 19 -3.36 19.95 -18.51
CA ALA A 19 -4.21 19.66 -17.38
C ALA A 19 -4.95 18.35 -17.70
N GLN A 20 -4.45 17.25 -17.13
CA GLN A 20 -5.11 15.95 -17.23
C GLN A 20 -6.46 16.06 -16.53
N THR A 21 -7.52 16.14 -17.32
CA THR A 21 -8.89 15.99 -16.85
C THR A 21 -9.04 14.58 -16.27
N LEU A 22 -9.10 14.50 -14.94
CA LEU A 22 -9.41 13.25 -14.24
C LEU A 22 -10.85 12.86 -14.60
N ARG A 23 -11.02 12.02 -15.62
CA ARG A 23 -12.31 11.39 -15.92
C ARG A 23 -12.61 10.37 -14.83
N PHE A 24 -13.50 10.73 -13.91
CA PHE A 24 -14.15 9.78 -13.02
C PHE A 24 -15.16 8.98 -13.84
N ASN A 25 -14.81 7.74 -14.20
CA ASN A 25 -15.77 6.79 -14.74
C ASN A 25 -16.34 5.98 -13.58
N SER A 26 -17.49 6.41 -13.05
CA SER A 26 -18.27 5.63 -12.08
C SER A 26 -19.33 4.83 -12.84
N THR A 27 -19.02 3.57 -13.19
CA THR A 27 -20.01 2.61 -13.68
C THR A 27 -20.44 1.71 -12.53
N THR A 28 -21.46 2.13 -11.78
CA THR A 28 -22.21 1.25 -10.88
C THR A 28 -23.27 0.50 -11.68
N SER A 29 -22.93 -0.64 -12.28
CA SER A 29 -23.91 -1.57 -12.87
C SER A 29 -23.30 -2.95 -13.05
N GLY A 30 -23.67 -3.90 -12.19
CA GLY A 30 -23.74 -5.38 -12.36
C GLY A 30 -22.73 -6.15 -13.23
N SER A 31 -21.61 -5.57 -13.61
CA SER A 31 -20.63 -6.12 -14.55
C SER A 31 -19.36 -6.51 -13.80
N ASN A 32 -18.72 -7.59 -14.24
CA ASN A 32 -17.48 -8.06 -13.63
C ASN A 32 -16.46 -6.90 -13.59
N PRO A 33 -15.87 -6.60 -12.42
CA PRO A 33 -14.98 -5.46 -12.29
C PRO A 33 -13.79 -5.58 -13.24
N THR A 34 -13.49 -4.49 -13.94
CA THR A 34 -12.34 -4.47 -14.87
C THR A 34 -11.04 -4.59 -14.08
N TRP A 35 -9.97 -5.16 -14.66
CA TRP A 35 -8.65 -5.28 -14.00
C TRP A 35 -8.12 -3.96 -13.42
N THR A 36 -8.38 -2.83 -14.08
CA THR A 36 -8.04 -1.49 -13.58
C THR A 36 -8.75 -1.16 -12.26
N GLU A 37 -10.04 -1.46 -12.20
CA GLU A 37 -10.88 -1.26 -11.02
C GLU A 37 -10.44 -2.18 -9.87
N TYR A 38 -10.13 -3.44 -10.18
CA TYR A 38 -9.56 -4.38 -9.21
C TYR A 38 -8.29 -3.84 -8.55
N PHE A 39 -7.31 -3.36 -9.33
CA PHE A 39 -6.09 -2.80 -8.77
C PHE A 39 -6.33 -1.53 -7.95
N ALA A 40 -7.23 -0.66 -8.39
CA ALA A 40 -7.64 0.52 -7.63
C ALA A 40 -8.27 0.15 -6.29
N LEU A 41 -9.12 -0.88 -6.29
CA LEU A 41 -9.84 -1.34 -5.10
C LEU A 41 -8.91 -2.05 -4.11
N ARG A 42 -7.95 -2.84 -4.60
CA ARG A 42 -6.87 -3.42 -3.79
C ARG A 42 -6.00 -2.35 -3.12
N LYS A 43 -5.67 -1.28 -3.85
CA LYS A 43 -4.95 -0.12 -3.29
C LYS A 43 -5.77 0.56 -2.20
N ARG A 44 -7.06 0.78 -2.45
CA ARG A 44 -7.98 1.40 -1.48
C ARG A 44 -8.09 0.57 -0.19
N ARG A 45 -8.18 -0.76 -0.28
CA ARG A 45 -8.18 -1.65 0.90
C ARG A 45 -6.96 -1.42 1.79
N ARG A 46 -5.75 -1.36 1.21
CA ARG A 46 -4.51 -1.11 1.97
C ARG A 46 -4.48 0.29 2.57
N GLN A 47 -4.99 1.29 1.86
CA GLN A 47 -5.12 2.65 2.40
C GLN A 47 -6.07 2.71 3.59
N PHE A 48 -7.20 1.99 3.58
CA PHE A 48 -8.11 1.90 4.72
C PHE A 48 -7.44 1.29 5.95
N GLN A 49 -6.69 0.20 5.77
CA GLN A 49 -5.95 -0.43 6.87
C GLN A 49 -4.97 0.54 7.54
N THR A 50 -4.21 1.30 6.75
CA THR A 50 -3.30 2.31 7.30
C THR A 50 -4.05 3.50 7.88
N ALA A 51 -5.09 3.99 7.19
CA ALA A 51 -5.86 5.16 7.63
C ALA A 51 -6.60 4.92 8.95
N CYS A 52 -7.06 3.69 9.22
CA CYS A 52 -7.73 3.35 10.47
C CYS A 52 -6.81 3.33 11.70
N THR A 53 -5.48 3.32 11.54
CA THR A 53 -4.54 3.38 12.68
C THR A 53 -4.65 4.69 13.45
N ILE A 54 -4.79 5.81 12.74
CA ILE A 54 -4.85 7.16 13.34
C ILE A 54 -6.10 7.31 14.22
N PRO A 55 -7.34 7.11 13.75
CA PRO A 55 -8.52 7.25 14.58
C PRO A 55 -8.57 6.21 15.69
N CYS A 56 -8.05 5.00 15.48
CA CYS A 56 -8.03 3.96 16.52
C CYS A 56 -7.03 4.30 17.64
N ALA A 57 -5.84 4.83 17.30
CA ALA A 57 -4.89 5.35 18.27
C ALA A 57 -5.46 6.56 19.03
N MET A 58 -6.10 7.50 18.32
CA MET A 58 -6.78 8.65 18.93
C MET A 58 -7.89 8.19 19.88
N PHE A 59 -8.68 7.20 19.48
CA PHE A 59 -9.73 6.66 20.34
C PHE A 59 -9.16 5.98 21.60
N GLY A 60 -8.08 5.21 21.46
CA GLY A 60 -7.37 4.62 22.59
C GLY A 60 -6.78 5.68 23.54
N PHE A 61 -6.22 6.75 23.00
CA PHE A 61 -5.71 7.88 23.78
C PHE A 61 -6.82 8.63 24.51
N LEU A 62 -7.88 9.04 23.80
CA LEU A 62 -8.99 9.78 24.38
C LEU A 62 -9.76 8.93 25.40
N GLY A 63 -9.98 7.65 25.11
CA GLY A 63 -10.61 6.71 26.04
C GLY A 63 -9.76 6.48 27.28
N GLY A 64 -8.45 6.27 27.12
CA GLY A 64 -7.53 6.15 28.24
C GLY A 64 -7.49 7.42 29.09
N SER A 65 -7.35 8.59 28.46
CA SER A 65 -7.34 9.88 29.14
C SER A 65 -8.63 10.15 29.90
N ALA A 66 -9.78 9.91 29.29
CA ALA A 66 -11.09 10.06 29.95
C ALA A 66 -11.24 9.10 31.14
N TYR A 67 -10.79 7.85 31.00
CA TYR A 67 -10.87 6.87 32.07
C TYR A 67 -9.94 7.21 33.23
N PHE A 68 -8.64 7.37 32.96
CA PHE A 68 -7.65 7.62 34.01
C PHE A 68 -7.75 9.04 34.59
N GLY A 69 -8.21 10.02 33.82
CA GLY A 69 -8.49 11.38 34.30
C GLY A 69 -9.73 11.47 35.20
N SER A 70 -10.64 10.49 35.12
CA SER A 70 -11.80 10.41 36.03
C SER A 70 -11.48 9.76 37.38
N LEU A 71 -10.31 9.13 37.51
CA LEU A 71 -9.87 8.54 38.77
C LEU A 71 -9.33 9.61 39.72
N GLU A 72 -9.84 9.61 40.95
CA GLU A 72 -9.30 10.46 42.02
C GLU A 72 -7.86 10.06 42.33
N THR A 73 -6.94 10.96 42.01
CA THR A 73 -5.50 10.78 42.17
C THR A 73 -5.01 11.57 43.37
N ASP A 74 -4.68 10.87 44.47
CA ASP A 74 -4.03 11.47 45.63
C ASP A 74 -2.50 11.46 45.43
N PRO A 75 -1.84 12.63 45.26
CA PRO A 75 -0.40 12.71 44.99
C PRO A 75 0.47 12.13 46.11
N THR A 76 -0.10 11.95 47.31
CA THR A 76 0.64 11.47 48.49
C THR A 76 0.77 9.95 48.54
N LYS A 77 0.00 9.22 47.72
CA LYS A 77 -0.03 7.75 47.70
C LYS A 77 0.60 7.24 46.40
N PRO A 78 1.88 6.83 46.39
CA PRO A 78 2.51 6.30 45.19
C PRO A 78 1.85 4.98 44.76
N VAL A 79 1.64 4.83 43.45
CA VAL A 79 1.13 3.60 42.85
C VAL A 79 2.34 2.77 42.42
N MET A 80 2.54 1.60 43.04
CA MET A 80 3.68 0.72 42.76
C MET A 80 5.06 1.39 42.95
N GLY A 81 5.15 2.36 43.88
CA GLY A 81 6.38 3.13 44.14
C GLY A 81 6.69 4.22 43.10
N VAL A 82 5.78 4.45 42.14
CA VAL A 82 5.88 5.50 41.12
C VAL A 82 4.82 6.58 41.40
N ASP A 83 5.14 7.81 41.04
CA ASP A 83 4.19 8.93 41.10
C ASP A 83 2.93 8.61 40.28
N PRO A 84 1.71 8.84 40.83
CA PRO A 84 0.47 8.51 40.15
C PRO A 84 0.31 9.17 38.77
N MET A 85 0.80 10.41 38.58
CA MET A 85 0.68 11.12 37.31
C MET A 85 1.51 10.45 36.22
N ILE A 86 2.73 10.00 36.56
CA ILE A 86 3.60 9.26 35.64
C ILE A 86 3.01 7.88 35.31
N PHE A 87 2.50 7.17 36.31
CA PHE A 87 1.92 5.84 36.12
C PHE A 87 0.71 5.89 35.17
N TYR A 88 -0.27 6.75 35.46
CA TYR A 88 -1.47 6.88 34.62
C TYR A 88 -1.17 7.49 33.26
N GLY A 89 -0.24 8.45 33.17
CA GLY A 89 0.27 8.94 31.89
C GLY A 89 0.86 7.81 31.03
N GLY A 90 1.62 6.92 31.65
CA GLY A 90 2.12 5.69 31.02
C GLY A 90 0.98 4.79 30.53
N CYS A 91 -0.05 4.57 31.35
CA CYS A 91 -1.22 3.79 30.95
C CYS A 91 -1.97 4.40 29.76
N VAL A 92 -2.11 5.73 29.69
CA VAL A 92 -2.73 6.42 28.54
C VAL A 92 -1.91 6.19 27.26
N ILE A 93 -0.58 6.26 27.34
CA ILE A 93 0.31 5.96 26.21
C ILE A 93 0.17 4.49 25.77
N LEU A 94 0.03 3.56 26.73
CA LEU A 94 -0.23 2.14 26.43
C LEU A 94 -1.58 1.96 25.73
N CYS A 95 -2.64 2.66 26.18
CA CYS A 95 -3.94 2.66 25.51
C CYS A 95 -3.86 3.23 24.08
N MET A 96 -3.06 4.28 23.84
CA MET A 96 -2.81 4.78 22.49
C MET A 96 -2.08 3.74 21.62
N GLY A 97 -1.02 3.14 22.15
CA GLY A 97 -0.21 2.14 21.43
C GLY A 97 -1.00 0.88 21.07
N THR A 98 -1.87 0.42 21.97
CA THR A 98 -2.79 -0.70 21.69
C THR A 98 -3.81 -0.34 20.62
N GLY A 99 -4.40 0.87 20.67
CA GLY A 99 -5.29 1.37 19.61
C GLY A 99 -4.59 1.44 18.24
N TRP A 100 -3.33 1.88 18.20
CA TRP A 100 -2.53 1.88 16.98
C TRP A 100 -2.31 0.48 16.41
N LEU A 101 -2.04 -0.52 17.27
CA LEU A 101 -1.80 -1.91 16.87
C LEU A 101 -3.08 -2.62 16.40
N VAL A 102 -4.23 -2.30 17.00
CA VAL A 102 -5.55 -2.82 16.60
C VAL A 102 -6.10 -2.12 15.34
N GLY A 103 -5.62 -0.92 15.03
CA GLY A 103 -6.08 -0.12 13.90
C GLY A 103 -6.17 -0.86 12.54
N PRO A 104 -5.13 -1.57 12.08
CA PRO A 104 -5.16 -2.23 10.76
C PRO A 104 -6.12 -3.41 10.69
N THR A 105 -6.26 -4.18 11.77
CA THR A 105 -7.18 -5.32 11.83
C THR A 105 -8.61 -4.84 11.82
N LEU A 106 -8.92 -3.81 12.62
CA LEU A 106 -10.24 -3.17 12.64
C LEU A 106 -10.56 -2.51 11.30
N GLY A 107 -9.60 -1.82 10.69
CA GLY A 107 -9.77 -1.20 9.36
C GLY A 107 -10.05 -2.22 8.26
N SER A 108 -9.43 -3.40 8.31
CA SER A 108 -9.74 -4.49 7.37
C SER A 108 -11.16 -5.03 7.53
N SER A 109 -11.65 -5.14 8.77
CA SER A 109 -13.00 -5.60 9.06
C SER A 109 -14.04 -4.57 8.60
N VAL A 110 -13.83 -3.30 8.94
CA VAL A 110 -14.70 -2.19 8.52
C VAL A 110 -14.80 -2.10 7.00
N TRP A 111 -13.68 -2.18 6.28
CA TRP A 111 -13.67 -2.17 4.82
C TRP A 111 -14.48 -3.32 4.21
N ARG A 112 -14.37 -4.54 4.77
CA ARG A 112 -15.16 -5.69 4.28
C ARG A 112 -16.66 -5.49 4.46
N VAL A 113 -17.08 -4.89 5.57
CA VAL A 113 -18.50 -4.61 5.82
C VAL A 113 -19.05 -3.60 4.82
N PHE A 114 -18.33 -2.50 4.59
CA PHE A 114 -18.75 -1.47 3.62
C PHE A 114 -18.75 -1.95 2.17
N ASN A 115 -17.81 -2.84 1.80
CA ASN A 115 -17.64 -3.32 0.43
C ASN A 115 -18.17 -4.76 0.23
N ARG A 116 -19.06 -5.26 1.10
CA ARG A 116 -19.50 -6.67 1.13
C ARG A 116 -19.89 -7.26 -0.22
N THR A 117 -20.55 -6.47 -1.07
CA THR A 117 -20.99 -6.90 -2.41
C THR A 117 -19.82 -7.06 -3.37
N SER A 118 -18.82 -6.20 -3.28
CA SER A 118 -17.64 -6.24 -4.14
C SER A 118 -16.60 -7.26 -3.65
N VAL A 119 -16.57 -7.59 -2.36
CA VAL A 119 -15.57 -8.49 -1.76
C VAL A 119 -15.52 -9.86 -2.44
N THR A 120 -16.67 -10.45 -2.78
CA THR A 120 -16.72 -11.76 -3.45
C THR A 120 -16.07 -11.73 -4.83
N HIS A 121 -16.34 -10.68 -5.62
CA HIS A 121 -15.75 -10.49 -6.94
C HIS A 121 -14.25 -10.17 -6.85
N ILE A 122 -13.83 -9.37 -5.87
CA ILE A 122 -12.42 -9.07 -5.62
C ILE A 122 -11.66 -10.34 -5.23
N ASP A 123 -12.21 -11.16 -4.34
CA ASP A 123 -11.58 -12.39 -3.88
C ASP A 123 -11.43 -13.42 -5.02
N ALA A 124 -12.33 -13.40 -6.01
CA ALA A 124 -12.20 -14.20 -7.23
C ALA A 124 -11.05 -13.68 -8.12
N LEU A 125 -11.00 -12.38 -8.37
CA LEU A 125 -9.91 -11.76 -9.15
C LEU A 125 -8.54 -11.83 -8.45
N ASP A 126 -8.50 -11.75 -7.12
CA ASP A 126 -7.29 -11.97 -6.33
C ASP A 126 -6.74 -13.37 -6.60
N ARG A 127 -7.61 -14.40 -6.59
CA ARG A 127 -7.21 -15.77 -6.90
C ARG A 127 -6.68 -15.92 -8.32
N GLU A 128 -7.33 -15.30 -9.31
CA GLU A 128 -6.86 -15.29 -10.70
C GLU A 128 -5.53 -14.56 -10.85
N PHE A 129 -5.38 -13.41 -10.19
CA PHE A 129 -4.13 -12.66 -10.16
C PHE A 129 -2.98 -13.51 -9.58
N TYR A 130 -3.20 -14.19 -8.46
CA TYR A 130 -2.19 -15.08 -7.88
C TYR A 130 -1.85 -16.25 -8.80
N LYS A 131 -2.83 -16.82 -9.53
CA LYS A 131 -2.56 -17.83 -10.56
C LYS A 131 -1.68 -17.27 -11.68
N HIS A 132 -1.92 -16.03 -12.11
CA HIS A 132 -1.09 -15.37 -13.12
C HIS A 132 0.34 -15.11 -12.62
N ILE A 133 0.51 -14.67 -11.37
CA ILE A 133 1.83 -14.51 -10.76
C ILE A 133 2.54 -15.87 -10.65
N ALA A 134 1.87 -16.88 -10.10
CA ALA A 134 2.44 -18.21 -9.92
C ALA A 134 2.88 -18.87 -11.24
N ARG A 135 2.15 -18.62 -12.34
CA ARG A 135 2.51 -19.12 -13.68
C ARG A 135 3.70 -18.37 -14.29
N ASN A 136 3.87 -17.09 -13.98
CA ASN A 136 4.84 -16.22 -14.64
C ASN A 136 6.08 -15.89 -13.78
N ARG A 137 6.08 -16.25 -12.50
CA ARG A 137 7.25 -16.07 -11.62
C ARG A 137 8.42 -16.93 -12.12
N VAL A 138 9.62 -16.41 -11.95
CA VAL A 138 10.84 -17.20 -12.13
C VAL A 138 11.01 -18.15 -10.95
N ASP A 139 11.67 -19.28 -11.19
CA ASP A 139 12.04 -20.24 -10.14
C ASP A 139 13.00 -19.61 -9.11
N ALA A 140 12.72 -19.83 -7.82
CA ALA A 140 13.49 -19.26 -6.71
C ALA A 140 14.91 -19.83 -6.63
N THR A 141 15.11 -21.03 -7.17
CA THR A 141 16.40 -21.73 -7.18
C THR A 141 17.46 -21.06 -8.06
N LEU A 142 17.04 -20.19 -8.99
CA LEU A 142 17.94 -19.51 -9.93
C LEU A 142 18.62 -18.28 -9.35
N GLN A 143 18.45 -18.04 -8.05
CA GLN A 143 19.07 -16.93 -7.35
C GLN A 143 20.59 -17.10 -7.31
N SER A 144 21.31 -16.11 -7.82
CA SER A 144 22.76 -15.97 -7.63
C SER A 144 23.06 -14.70 -6.83
N ALA A 145 24.15 -14.70 -6.07
CA ALA A 145 24.59 -13.55 -5.27
C ALA A 145 24.73 -12.27 -6.10
N THR A 146 25.09 -12.39 -7.38
CA THR A 146 25.27 -11.27 -8.32
C THR A 146 23.97 -10.86 -9.02
N ASN A 147 22.93 -11.71 -8.99
CA ASN A 147 21.66 -11.46 -9.70
C ASN A 147 20.46 -11.78 -8.79
N PRO A 148 20.07 -10.84 -7.91
CA PRO A 148 18.95 -11.03 -6.99
C PRO A 148 17.64 -11.19 -7.77
N ILE A 149 16.76 -12.06 -7.26
CA ILE A 149 15.49 -12.37 -7.91
C ILE A 149 14.57 -11.14 -7.91
N PRO A 150 13.97 -10.78 -9.07
CA PRO A 150 12.95 -9.74 -9.13
C PRO A 150 11.71 -10.18 -8.35
N ASP A 151 11.07 -9.25 -7.64
CA ASP A 151 9.85 -9.42 -6.80
C ASP A 151 9.10 -10.74 -7.07
N TYR A 152 9.40 -11.77 -6.28
CA TYR A 152 8.96 -13.15 -6.53
C TYR A 152 7.45 -13.32 -6.38
N TYR A 153 6.84 -12.58 -5.45
CA TYR A 153 5.42 -12.66 -5.12
C TYR A 153 4.57 -11.59 -5.82
N GLY A 154 5.18 -10.64 -6.52
CA GLY A 154 4.49 -9.53 -7.14
C GLY A 154 3.86 -8.58 -6.12
N GLU A 155 4.48 -8.43 -4.95
CA GLU A 155 3.97 -7.56 -3.87
C GLU A 155 3.85 -6.10 -4.29
N LYS A 156 4.74 -5.66 -5.19
CA LYS A 156 4.80 -4.28 -5.67
C LYS A 156 3.83 -4.02 -6.83
N VAL A 157 3.11 -5.04 -7.31
CA VAL A 157 2.15 -4.91 -8.42
C VAL A 157 0.83 -4.34 -7.92
N GLY A 158 0.67 -3.02 -8.03
CA GLY A 158 -0.54 -2.29 -7.68
C GLY A 158 -1.27 -1.65 -8.86
N SER A 159 -0.85 -1.92 -10.10
CA SER A 159 -1.47 -1.41 -11.32
C SER A 159 -1.14 -2.28 -12.53
N LEU A 160 -1.91 -2.14 -13.62
CA LEU A 160 -1.64 -2.84 -14.88
C LEU A 160 -0.27 -2.50 -15.48
N ALA A 161 0.16 -1.24 -15.37
CA ALA A 161 1.47 -0.82 -15.86
C ALA A 161 2.60 -1.53 -15.08
N GLN A 162 2.48 -1.59 -13.76
CA GLN A 162 3.42 -2.31 -12.90
C GLN A 162 3.39 -3.82 -13.17
N TYR A 163 2.22 -4.39 -13.47
CA TYR A 163 2.12 -5.81 -13.83
C TYR A 163 2.87 -6.12 -15.14
N ARG A 164 2.69 -5.30 -16.19
CA ARG A 164 3.44 -5.43 -17.45
C ARG A 164 4.93 -5.24 -17.24
N GLN A 165 5.32 -4.29 -16.40
CA GLN A 165 6.72 -4.08 -16.02
C GLN A 165 7.29 -5.33 -15.34
N TRP A 166 6.57 -5.86 -14.36
CA TRP A 166 6.93 -7.08 -13.63
C TRP A 166 7.13 -8.27 -14.59
N LEU A 167 6.22 -8.50 -15.55
CA LEU A 167 6.38 -9.55 -16.56
C LEU A 167 7.66 -9.37 -17.40
N ARG A 168 8.00 -8.14 -17.79
CA ARG A 168 9.24 -7.84 -18.52
C ARG A 168 10.46 -8.15 -17.65
N ASP A 169 10.43 -7.84 -16.37
CA ASP A 169 11.55 -8.06 -15.47
C ASP A 169 11.75 -9.54 -15.16
N GLN A 170 10.67 -10.31 -14.99
CA GLN A 170 10.73 -11.79 -14.91
C GLN A 170 11.35 -12.38 -16.19
N ASN A 171 10.92 -11.94 -17.38
CA ASN A 171 11.47 -12.43 -18.65
C ASN A 171 12.95 -12.07 -18.85
N LYS A 172 13.36 -10.84 -18.49
CA LYS A 172 14.78 -10.45 -18.52
C LYS A 172 15.61 -11.35 -17.61
N TYR A 173 15.08 -11.68 -16.43
CA TYR A 173 15.76 -12.56 -15.50
C TYR A 173 15.88 -13.99 -16.04
N ARG A 174 14.81 -14.57 -16.62
CA ARG A 174 14.89 -15.90 -17.27
C ARG A 174 15.97 -15.96 -18.34
N ARG A 175 16.07 -14.92 -19.17
CA ARG A 175 17.10 -14.85 -20.23
C ARG A 175 18.52 -14.80 -19.67
N LYS A 176 18.72 -14.13 -18.53
CA LYS A 176 20.01 -14.08 -17.83
C LYS A 176 20.34 -15.38 -17.09
N ALA A 177 19.32 -16.09 -16.63
CA ALA A 177 19.48 -17.34 -15.88
C ALA A 177 19.57 -18.58 -16.78
N ALA A 178 19.16 -18.51 -18.04
CA ALA A 178 19.22 -19.63 -18.98
C ALA A 178 20.65 -20.18 -19.21
N PRO A 179 21.69 -19.36 -19.39
CA PRO A 179 23.06 -19.85 -19.59
C PRO A 179 23.62 -20.61 -18.37
N LEU A 180 23.15 -20.28 -17.16
CA LEU A 180 23.62 -20.91 -15.92
C LEU A 180 23.02 -22.31 -15.68
N LYS A 181 22.03 -22.73 -16.48
CA LYS A 181 21.40 -24.05 -16.34
C LYS A 181 22.06 -25.13 -17.20
N GLU A 182 22.89 -24.74 -18.17
CA GLU A 182 23.50 -25.65 -19.14
C GLU A 182 24.94 -26.06 -18.76
N GLU A 183 25.49 -25.51 -17.68
CA GLU A 183 26.74 -25.95 -17.03
C GLU A 183 26.44 -26.84 -15.80
#